data_AF-A0A257QXV8-F1
#
_entry.id   AF-A0A257QXV8-F1
#
_cell.length_a   1.000
_cell.length_b   1.000
_cell.length_c   1.000
_cell.angle_alpha   90.00
_cell.angle_beta   90.00
_cell.angle_gamma   90.00
#
_symmetry.space_group_name_H-M   'P 1'
#
loop_
_entity.id
_entity.type
_entity.pdbx_description
1 polymer ?
#
loop_
_entity_poly.entity_id
_entity_poly.type
_entity_poly.pdbx_seq_one_letter_code
_entity_poly.pdbx_strand_id
1 'polypeptide(L)'
;MFDPSSQAYGADQIPAADIFRKEILELLRGLRPGGQMGRAVEITRLTRHPDFASDNEIVSALFRIAGYLVLEAQADAVLSAVRPNHAKFYRRMGFQKIEEPREYPGLNFLTGLMACFLRNYEGVKQSVSILDAVSLEDDAYAALNRGDLISVFPKAPTFDQTPNQAAIMVGPGLNANRSMPNLGEVMHAPSFA
;
A
#
# COMPACT_ATOMS: atom_id res chain seq x y z
N MET A 1 2.50 -13.71 -10.10
CA MET A 1 2.23 -14.63 -8.98
C MET A 1 3.34 -15.66 -8.97
N PHE A 2 3.85 -16.00 -7.79
CA PHE A 2 4.85 -17.04 -7.58
C PHE A 2 4.18 -18.25 -6.91
N ASP A 3 4.02 -19.32 -7.67
CA ASP A 3 3.48 -20.60 -7.28
C ASP A 3 4.44 -21.70 -7.76
N PRO A 4 5.38 -22.14 -6.90
CA PRO A 4 6.38 -23.12 -7.28
C PRO A 4 5.80 -24.53 -7.47
N SER A 5 4.52 -24.74 -7.15
CA SER A 5 3.82 -26.01 -7.36
C SER A 5 3.03 -26.06 -8.67
N SER A 6 2.84 -24.90 -9.32
CA SER A 6 2.10 -24.81 -10.58
C SER A 6 2.96 -25.24 -11.77
N GLN A 7 2.35 -25.96 -12.70
CA GLN A 7 2.96 -26.30 -14.00
C GLN A 7 2.76 -25.21 -15.05
N ALA A 8 2.05 -24.13 -14.73
CA ALA A 8 1.82 -23.04 -15.66
C ALA A 8 3.14 -22.30 -15.97
N TYR A 9 3.35 -21.98 -17.24
CA TYR A 9 4.53 -21.24 -17.67
C TYR A 9 4.64 -19.89 -16.95
N GLY A 10 5.82 -19.60 -16.38
CA GLY A 10 6.08 -18.36 -15.66
C GLY A 10 5.47 -18.27 -14.26
N ALA A 11 4.82 -19.33 -13.76
CA ALA A 11 4.25 -19.34 -12.42
C ALA A 11 5.31 -19.23 -11.31
N ASP A 12 6.59 -19.49 -11.59
CA ASP A 12 7.71 -19.35 -10.66
C ASP A 12 8.61 -18.15 -11.00
N GLN A 13 8.11 -17.20 -11.80
CA GLN A 13 8.88 -16.04 -12.25
C GLN A 13 8.30 -14.76 -11.64
N ILE A 14 9.05 -14.19 -10.71
CA ILE A 14 8.83 -12.85 -10.16
C ILE A 14 10.18 -12.11 -10.09
N PRO A 15 10.24 -10.80 -10.35
CA PRO A 15 11.49 -10.02 -10.29
C PRO A 15 12.31 -10.22 -9.02
N ALA A 16 11.67 -10.28 -7.84
CA ALA A 16 12.39 -10.52 -6.59
C ALA A 16 13.16 -11.86 -6.57
N ALA A 17 12.72 -12.86 -7.34
CA ALA A 17 13.38 -14.16 -7.43
C ALA A 17 14.69 -14.11 -8.24
N ASP A 18 14.98 -13.03 -8.96
CA ASP A 18 16.28 -12.88 -9.61
C ASP A 18 17.42 -12.71 -8.58
N ILE A 19 17.10 -12.23 -7.38
CA ILE A 19 18.05 -11.98 -6.29
C ILE A 19 17.83 -12.92 -5.10
N PHE A 20 16.57 -13.19 -4.77
CA PHE A 20 16.18 -13.80 -3.49
C PHE A 20 15.45 -15.14 -3.65
N ARG A 21 15.69 -15.87 -4.75
CA ARG A 21 14.98 -17.14 -5.04
C ARG A 21 15.04 -18.12 -3.88
N LYS A 22 16.22 -18.29 -3.27
CA LYS A 22 16.43 -19.23 -2.17
C LYS A 22 15.54 -18.86 -0.98
N GLU A 23 15.60 -17.60 -0.57
CA GLU A 23 14.88 -17.06 0.60
C GLU A 23 13.36 -17.09 0.37
N ILE A 24 12.90 -16.80 -0.85
CA ILE A 24 11.49 -16.90 -1.23
C ILE A 24 11.01 -18.35 -1.13
N LEU A 25 11.77 -19.32 -1.66
CA LEU A 25 11.41 -20.74 -1.57
C LEU A 25 11.41 -21.24 -0.12
N GLU A 26 12.39 -20.84 0.69
CA GLU A 26 12.47 -21.18 2.11
C GLU A 26 11.28 -20.60 2.89
N LEU A 27 10.93 -19.33 2.63
CA LEU A 27 9.78 -18.67 3.22
C LEU A 27 8.48 -19.40 2.87
N LEU A 28 8.28 -19.76 1.61
CA LEU A 28 7.03 -20.39 1.14
C LEU A 28 6.83 -21.82 1.66
N ARG A 29 7.89 -22.60 1.89
CA ARG A 29 7.79 -23.95 2.48
C ARG A 29 7.13 -23.95 3.86
N GLY A 30 7.27 -22.85 4.62
CA GLY A 30 6.76 -22.74 5.99
C GLY A 30 5.36 -22.16 6.12
N LEU A 31 4.67 -21.83 5.00
CA LEU A 31 3.39 -21.11 5.08
C LEU A 31 2.16 -22.01 5.11
N ARG A 32 2.22 -23.21 4.51
CA ARG A 32 1.07 -24.13 4.48
C ARG A 32 1.31 -25.40 5.30
N PRO A 33 0.27 -25.96 5.93
CA PRO A 33 0.37 -27.21 6.64
C PRO A 33 0.62 -28.39 5.68
N GLY A 34 1.14 -29.50 6.20
CA GLY A 34 1.29 -30.74 5.44
C GLY A 34 2.42 -30.73 4.39
N GLY A 35 3.36 -29.79 4.48
CA GLY A 35 4.53 -29.72 3.58
C GLY A 35 4.22 -29.18 2.19
N GLN A 36 3.02 -28.65 1.97
CA GLN A 36 2.67 -27.96 0.73
C GLN A 36 3.42 -26.63 0.63
N MET A 37 3.82 -26.24 -0.59
CA MET A 37 4.38 -24.92 -0.83
C MET A 37 3.29 -23.85 -0.75
N GLY A 38 3.58 -22.77 -0.02
CA GLY A 38 2.79 -21.56 -0.09
C GLY A 38 2.91 -20.88 -1.45
N ARG A 39 1.95 -19.98 -1.72
CA ARG A 39 1.86 -19.14 -2.90
C ARG A 39 2.13 -17.70 -2.50
N ALA A 40 2.76 -16.94 -3.38
CA ALA A 40 3.00 -15.52 -3.16
C ALA A 40 2.61 -14.68 -4.37
N VAL A 41 2.32 -13.40 -4.11
CA VAL A 41 2.24 -12.37 -5.15
C VAL A 41 3.31 -11.34 -4.87
N GLU A 42 4.08 -10.95 -5.89
CA GLU A 42 4.97 -9.80 -5.78
C GLU A 42 4.21 -8.53 -6.17
N ILE A 43 4.26 -7.51 -5.31
CA ILE A 43 3.83 -6.16 -5.67
C ILE A 43 5.05 -5.34 -6.09
N THR A 44 5.01 -4.85 -7.32
CA THR A 44 6.08 -4.06 -7.93
C THR A 44 5.48 -2.87 -8.67
N ARG A 45 6.35 -1.91 -9.05
CA ARG A 45 5.98 -0.75 -9.89
C ARG A 45 4.78 0.05 -9.37
N LEU A 46 4.67 0.17 -8.04
CA LEU A 46 3.73 1.09 -7.39
C LEU A 46 4.26 2.52 -7.56
N THR A 47 4.03 3.08 -8.74
CA THR A 47 4.53 4.39 -9.15
C THR A 47 3.39 5.38 -9.32
N ARG A 48 3.67 6.63 -8.99
CA ARG A 48 2.78 7.77 -9.22
C ARG A 48 3.49 8.77 -10.12
N HIS A 49 2.71 9.56 -10.86
CA HIS A 49 3.26 10.62 -11.69
C HIS A 49 3.94 11.70 -10.82
N PRO A 50 5.08 12.29 -11.25
CA PRO A 50 5.83 13.26 -10.44
C PRO A 50 5.02 14.45 -9.94
N ASP A 51 4.07 14.94 -10.74
CA ASP A 51 3.17 16.04 -10.36
C ASP A 51 2.30 15.74 -9.14
N PHE A 52 2.17 14.45 -8.77
CA PHE A 52 1.41 14.00 -7.61
C PHE A 52 2.35 13.39 -6.54
N ALA A 53 3.62 13.78 -6.51
CA ALA A 53 4.62 13.24 -5.57
C ALA A 53 4.32 13.53 -4.09
N SER A 54 3.40 14.42 -3.75
CA SER A 54 2.94 14.63 -2.37
C SER A 54 1.61 13.93 -2.07
N ASP A 55 0.94 13.39 -3.09
CA ASP A 55 -0.37 12.78 -2.95
C ASP A 55 -0.25 11.35 -2.39
N ASN A 56 -0.55 11.24 -1.10
CA ASN A 56 -0.55 9.97 -0.39
C ASN A 56 -1.84 9.17 -0.63
N GLU A 57 -2.91 9.77 -1.17
CA GLU A 57 -4.15 9.08 -1.54
C GLU A 57 -3.94 8.19 -2.77
N ILE A 58 -3.04 8.58 -3.68
CA ILE A 58 -2.64 7.71 -4.81
C ILE A 58 -1.89 6.48 -4.32
N VAL A 59 -0.91 6.65 -3.42
CA VAL A 59 -0.13 5.52 -2.86
C VAL A 59 -1.09 4.56 -2.16
N SER A 60 -1.96 5.14 -1.36
CA SER A 60 -3.09 4.53 -0.72
C SER A 60 -3.95 3.67 -1.68
N ALA A 61 -4.44 4.26 -2.77
CA ALA A 61 -5.23 3.57 -3.79
C ALA A 61 -4.46 2.41 -4.45
N LEU A 62 -3.16 2.58 -4.72
CA LEU A 62 -2.31 1.53 -5.29
C LEU A 62 -2.23 0.30 -4.37
N PHE A 63 -2.11 0.50 -3.05
CA PHE A 63 -2.12 -0.60 -2.08
C PHE A 63 -3.49 -1.26 -1.95
N ARG A 64 -4.58 -0.51 -2.15
CA ARG A 64 -5.94 -1.08 -2.20
C ARG A 64 -6.12 -2.02 -3.40
N ILE A 65 -5.70 -1.59 -4.59
CA ILE A 65 -5.70 -2.42 -5.80
C ILE A 65 -4.85 -3.68 -5.59
N ALA A 66 -3.65 -3.51 -5.03
CA ALA A 66 -2.79 -4.65 -4.71
C ALA A 66 -3.49 -5.64 -3.74
N GLY A 67 -4.24 -5.14 -2.76
CA GLY A 67 -5.05 -5.96 -1.86
C GLY A 67 -6.06 -6.84 -2.59
N TYR A 68 -6.83 -6.29 -3.54
CA TYR A 68 -7.75 -7.07 -4.35
C TYR A 68 -7.07 -8.19 -5.12
N LEU A 69 -5.93 -7.90 -5.77
CA LEU A 69 -5.17 -8.88 -6.53
C LEU A 69 -4.61 -9.99 -5.65
N VAL A 70 -4.23 -9.67 -4.41
CA VAL A 70 -3.74 -10.64 -3.43
C VAL A 70 -4.85 -11.58 -2.97
N LEU A 71 -6.05 -11.05 -2.71
CA LEU A 71 -7.22 -11.85 -2.34
C LEU A 71 -7.62 -12.79 -3.48
N GLU A 72 -7.70 -12.29 -4.71
CA GLU A 72 -8.05 -13.09 -5.89
C GLU A 72 -7.03 -14.20 -6.16
N ALA A 73 -5.74 -13.91 -6.00
CA ALA A 73 -4.69 -14.90 -6.18
C ALA A 73 -4.68 -15.99 -5.10
N GLN A 74 -5.44 -15.83 -4.00
CA GLN A 74 -5.38 -16.67 -2.81
C GLN A 74 -3.94 -16.90 -2.33
N ALA A 75 -3.16 -15.81 -2.32
CA ALA A 75 -1.75 -15.84 -1.96
C ALA A 75 -1.57 -15.91 -0.44
N ASP A 76 -0.63 -16.73 0.03
CA ASP A 76 -0.29 -16.83 1.45
C ASP A 76 0.62 -15.67 1.91
N ALA A 77 1.33 -15.07 0.97
CA ALA A 77 2.20 -13.92 1.21
C ALA A 77 2.21 -12.92 0.05
N VAL A 78 2.45 -11.66 0.39
CA VAL A 78 2.75 -10.57 -0.52
C VAL A 78 4.23 -10.24 -0.40
N LEU A 79 4.98 -10.29 -1.49
CA LEU A 79 6.41 -10.01 -1.54
C LEU A 79 6.67 -8.65 -2.17
N SER A 80 7.76 -8.00 -1.78
CA SER A 80 8.28 -6.84 -2.49
C SER A 80 9.79 -6.73 -2.28
N ALA A 81 10.53 -6.51 -3.38
CA ALA A 81 11.93 -6.08 -3.33
C ALA A 81 11.97 -4.56 -3.21
N VAL A 82 12.34 -4.06 -2.03
CA VAL A 82 12.17 -2.65 -1.64
C VAL A 82 13.53 -2.00 -1.46
N ARG A 83 13.71 -0.78 -2.00
CA ARG A 83 14.92 0.01 -1.72
C ARG A 83 14.97 0.42 -0.24
N PRO A 84 16.17 0.55 0.37
CA PRO A 84 16.31 0.83 1.80
C PRO A 84 15.50 2.04 2.31
N ASN A 85 15.43 3.11 1.52
CA ASN A 85 14.68 4.33 1.86
C ASN A 85 13.15 4.13 1.95
N HIS A 86 12.60 3.11 1.26
CA HIS A 86 11.16 2.80 1.31
C HIS A 86 10.80 1.73 2.35
N ALA A 87 11.78 1.01 2.91
CA ALA A 87 11.52 -0.10 3.83
C ALA A 87 10.72 0.33 5.08
N LYS A 88 10.93 1.55 5.59
CA LYS A 88 10.16 2.09 6.74
C LYS A 88 8.67 2.24 6.41
N PHE A 89 8.34 2.64 5.19
CA PHE A 89 6.95 2.75 4.75
C PHE A 89 6.30 1.37 4.65
N TYR A 90 6.97 0.41 4.01
CA TYR A 90 6.47 -0.98 3.90
C TYR A 90 6.22 -1.61 5.27
N ARG A 91 7.07 -1.35 6.27
CA ARG A 91 6.82 -1.78 7.65
C ARG A 91 5.51 -1.24 8.25
N ARG A 92 5.15 0.01 7.95
CA ARG A 92 3.86 0.59 8.39
C ARG A 92 2.68 -0.09 7.71
N MET A 93 2.87 -0.62 6.52
CA MET A 93 1.89 -1.41 5.77
C MET A 93 1.87 -2.89 6.19
N GLY A 94 2.51 -3.25 7.30
CA GLY A 94 2.52 -4.62 7.83
C GLY A 94 3.57 -5.56 7.22
N PHE A 95 4.44 -5.06 6.33
CA PHE A 95 5.52 -5.88 5.79
C PHE A 95 6.65 -6.06 6.80
N GLN A 96 7.24 -7.24 6.80
CA GLN A 96 8.39 -7.60 7.60
C GLN A 96 9.61 -7.76 6.70
N LYS A 97 10.79 -7.43 7.21
CA LYS A 97 12.05 -7.68 6.49
C LYS A 97 12.32 -9.18 6.51
N ILE A 98 12.57 -9.75 5.33
CA ILE A 98 12.95 -11.15 5.15
C ILE A 98 14.45 -11.27 4.94
N GLU A 99 15.03 -10.40 4.11
CA GLU A 99 16.44 -10.45 3.74
C GLU A 99 17.04 -9.05 3.63
N GLU A 100 18.35 -8.94 3.87
CA GLU A 100 19.08 -7.67 3.76
C GLU A 100 19.19 -7.17 2.31
N PRO A 101 19.44 -5.87 2.11
CA PRO A 101 19.61 -5.32 0.77
C PRO A 101 20.79 -5.93 0.00
N ARG A 102 20.54 -6.34 -1.25
CA ARG A 102 21.53 -6.81 -2.24
C ARG A 102 21.42 -5.99 -3.53
N GLU A 103 22.49 -5.97 -4.32
CA GLU A 103 22.47 -5.34 -5.65
C GLU A 103 21.59 -6.13 -6.61
N TYR A 104 20.80 -5.41 -7.40
CA TYR A 104 20.01 -6.04 -8.47
C TYR A 104 20.90 -6.30 -9.69
N PRO A 105 20.90 -7.50 -10.28
CA PRO A 105 21.69 -7.82 -11.46
C PRO A 105 21.51 -6.80 -12.60
N GLY A 106 22.59 -6.11 -12.98
CA GLY A 106 22.57 -5.11 -14.05
C GLY A 106 22.04 -3.74 -13.67
N LEU A 107 21.75 -3.48 -12.38
CA LEU A 107 21.30 -2.17 -11.91
C LEU A 107 22.11 -1.70 -10.69
N ASN A 108 22.47 -0.42 -10.66
CA ASN A 108 23.30 0.17 -9.59
C ASN A 108 22.46 0.60 -8.37
N PHE A 109 21.65 -0.30 -7.82
CA PHE A 109 20.94 -0.02 -6.57
C PHE A 109 20.71 -1.27 -5.71
N LEU A 110 20.58 -1.02 -4.41
CA LEU A 110 20.26 -2.03 -3.42
C LEU A 110 18.76 -2.19 -3.23
N THR A 111 18.31 -3.43 -3.07
CA THR A 111 16.94 -3.78 -2.66
C THR A 111 16.99 -4.87 -1.61
N GLY A 112 16.17 -4.78 -0.57
CA GLY A 112 15.95 -5.87 0.39
C GLY A 112 14.61 -6.56 0.15
N LEU A 113 14.51 -7.83 0.51
CA LEU A 113 13.25 -8.58 0.42
C LEU A 113 12.38 -8.30 1.65
N MET A 114 11.13 -7.94 1.40
CA MET A 114 10.11 -7.79 2.43
C MET A 114 8.88 -8.63 2.10
N ALA A 115 8.17 -9.10 3.13
CA ALA A 115 6.94 -9.86 2.97
C ALA A 115 5.84 -9.44 3.96
N CYS A 116 4.59 -9.47 3.50
CA CYS A 116 3.40 -9.39 4.34
C CYS A 116 2.66 -10.73 4.23
N PHE A 117 2.31 -11.35 5.37
CA PHE A 117 1.68 -12.68 5.38
C PHE A 117 0.17 -12.55 5.51
N LEU A 118 -0.61 -13.32 4.75
CA LEU A 118 -2.08 -13.21 4.74
C LEU A 118 -2.70 -13.48 6.12
N ARG A 119 -2.15 -14.44 6.88
CA ARG A 119 -2.55 -14.70 8.28
C ARG A 119 -2.43 -13.47 9.20
N ASN A 120 -1.50 -12.56 8.89
CA ASN A 120 -1.31 -11.30 9.60
C ASN A 120 -2.05 -10.15 8.89
N TYR A 121 -2.41 -10.33 7.63
CA TYR A 121 -3.05 -9.32 6.79
C TYR A 121 -4.41 -8.91 7.34
N GLU A 122 -5.19 -9.82 7.93
CA GLU A 122 -6.44 -9.45 8.61
C GLU A 122 -6.21 -8.49 9.81
N GLY A 123 -5.12 -8.67 10.57
CA GLY A 123 -4.73 -7.70 11.60
C GLY A 123 -4.16 -6.39 11.03
N VAL A 124 -3.52 -6.46 9.86
CA VAL A 124 -3.02 -5.29 9.13
C VAL A 124 -4.19 -4.49 8.51
N LYS A 125 -5.25 -5.14 8.01
CA LYS A 125 -6.46 -4.49 7.52
C LYS A 125 -7.07 -3.58 8.58
N GLN A 126 -7.17 -4.08 9.81
CA GLN A 126 -7.74 -3.32 10.92
C GLN A 126 -6.84 -2.17 11.40
N SER A 127 -5.51 -2.27 11.22
CA SER A 127 -4.55 -1.25 11.66
C SER A 127 -4.15 -0.25 10.57
N VAL A 128 -4.44 -0.56 9.31
CA VAL A 128 -4.19 0.29 8.16
C VAL A 128 -5.52 0.57 7.48
N SER A 129 -6.12 1.72 7.81
CA SER A 129 -7.47 2.12 7.39
C SER A 129 -7.76 1.98 5.90
N ILE A 130 -6.75 1.98 5.04
CA ILE A 130 -6.95 1.81 3.61
C ILE A 130 -7.20 0.37 3.15
N LEU A 131 -6.74 -0.60 3.93
CA LEU A 131 -6.91 -2.01 3.62
C LEU A 131 -8.19 -2.57 4.25
N ASP A 132 -8.77 -1.85 5.22
CA ASP A 132 -10.00 -2.21 5.94
C ASP A 132 -11.20 -2.46 5.01
N ALA A 133 -11.28 -1.73 3.90
CA ALA A 133 -12.36 -1.86 2.93
C ALA A 133 -12.13 -2.91 1.82
N VAL A 134 -11.01 -3.65 1.85
CA VAL A 134 -10.67 -4.61 0.77
C VAL A 134 -11.34 -5.95 1.02
N SER A 135 -12.37 -6.26 0.22
CA SER A 135 -13.08 -7.54 0.19
C SER A 135 -13.33 -8.00 -1.25
N LEU A 136 -13.50 -9.31 -1.44
CA LEU A 136 -13.97 -9.89 -2.71
C LEU A 136 -15.45 -9.59 -2.98
N GLU A 137 -16.17 -9.09 -1.98
CA GLU A 137 -17.56 -8.65 -2.10
C GLU A 137 -17.67 -7.15 -2.43
N ASP A 138 -16.55 -6.43 -2.53
CA ASP A 138 -16.54 -4.99 -2.86
C ASP A 138 -16.93 -4.77 -4.33
N ASP A 139 -17.84 -3.83 -4.59
CA ASP A 139 -18.19 -3.42 -5.96
C ASP A 139 -16.96 -2.97 -6.77
N ALA A 140 -15.99 -2.33 -6.11
CA ALA A 140 -14.74 -1.92 -6.73
C ALA A 140 -13.90 -3.13 -7.19
N TYR A 141 -13.97 -4.24 -6.45
CA TYR A 141 -13.34 -5.49 -6.86
C TYR A 141 -14.02 -6.09 -8.09
N ALA A 142 -15.35 -6.21 -8.05
CA ALA A 142 -16.11 -6.78 -9.16
C ALA A 142 -15.93 -5.97 -10.45
N ALA A 143 -15.88 -4.64 -10.33
CA ALA A 143 -15.64 -3.74 -11.46
C ALA A 143 -14.18 -3.81 -11.98
N LEU A 144 -13.19 -3.95 -11.10
CA LEU A 144 -11.80 -4.20 -11.50
C LEU A 144 -11.67 -5.44 -12.38
N ASN A 145 -12.32 -6.53 -11.96
CA ASN A 145 -12.28 -7.81 -12.69
C ASN A 145 -12.95 -7.76 -14.06
N ARG A 146 -13.95 -6.89 -14.25
CA ARG A 146 -14.59 -6.66 -15.55
C ARG A 146 -13.78 -5.74 -16.47
N GLY A 147 -12.74 -5.08 -15.94
CA GLY A 147 -12.00 -4.05 -16.65
C GLY A 147 -12.72 -2.70 -16.71
N ASP A 148 -13.69 -2.48 -15.81
CA ASP A 148 -14.42 -1.21 -15.72
C ASP A 148 -13.55 -0.11 -15.09
N LEU A 149 -13.93 1.15 -15.30
CA LEU A 149 -13.40 2.26 -14.52
C LEU A 149 -13.91 2.18 -13.08
N ILE A 150 -12.99 2.21 -12.12
CA ILE A 150 -13.29 2.10 -10.69
C ILE A 150 -12.80 3.31 -9.90
N SER A 151 -13.57 3.70 -8.87
CA SER A 151 -13.08 4.61 -7.85
C SER A 151 -12.35 3.81 -6.78
N VAL A 152 -11.03 3.99 -6.73
CA VAL A 152 -10.12 3.31 -5.78
C VAL A 152 -9.85 4.15 -4.53
N PHE A 153 -10.37 5.37 -4.50
CA PHE A 153 -10.33 6.23 -3.34
C PHE A 153 -11.45 5.84 -2.37
N PRO A 154 -11.21 5.88 -1.05
CA PRO A 154 -12.26 5.63 -0.08
C PRO A 154 -13.45 6.56 -0.34
N LYS A 155 -14.67 6.00 -0.37
CA LYS A 155 -15.89 6.82 -0.33
C LYS A 155 -15.82 7.63 0.96
N ALA A 156 -16.01 8.96 0.87
CA ALA A 156 -16.12 9.78 2.07
C ALA A 156 -17.16 9.14 3.02
N PRO A 157 -16.91 9.11 4.33
CA PRO A 157 -17.92 8.62 5.27
C PRO A 157 -19.19 9.44 5.05
N THR A 158 -20.27 8.75 4.68
CA THR A 158 -21.61 9.32 4.74
C THR A 158 -21.88 9.61 6.21
N PHE A 159 -21.63 10.85 6.63
CA PHE A 159 -22.23 11.36 7.84
C PHE A 159 -23.73 11.32 7.61
N ASP A 160 -24.40 10.38 8.27
CA ASP A 160 -25.84 10.34 8.31
C ASP A 160 -26.29 11.70 8.84
N GLN A 161 -26.88 12.52 7.96
CA GLN A 161 -27.45 13.80 8.35
C GLN A 161 -28.76 13.51 9.08
N THR A 162 -28.69 12.88 10.25
CA THR A 162 -29.73 13.07 11.25
C THR A 162 -29.63 14.54 11.68
N PRO A 163 -30.67 15.37 11.46
CA PRO A 163 -30.67 16.75 11.91
C PRO A 163 -30.75 16.72 13.43
N ASN A 164 -29.60 16.63 14.09
CA ASN A 164 -29.58 16.70 15.54
C ASN A 164 -29.81 18.16 15.91
N GLN A 165 -31.01 18.40 16.42
CA GLN A 165 -31.45 19.64 17.06
C GLN A 165 -30.50 19.93 18.23
N ALA A 166 -29.45 20.69 17.99
CA ALA A 166 -28.72 21.39 19.03
C ALA A 166 -28.82 22.88 18.70
N ALA A 167 -29.81 23.51 19.33
CA ALA A 167 -29.94 24.95 19.43
C ALA A 167 -28.62 25.53 19.97
N ILE A 168 -27.82 26.14 19.10
CA ILE A 168 -26.77 27.06 19.53
C ILE A 168 -27.48 28.38 19.83
N MET A 169 -27.75 28.57 21.12
CA MET A 169 -28.16 29.85 21.69
C MET A 169 -27.14 30.91 21.30
N VAL A 170 -27.56 31.85 20.45
CA VAL A 170 -26.84 33.08 20.13
C VAL A 170 -26.81 33.95 21.38
N GLY A 171 -25.66 34.03 22.04
CA GLY A 171 -25.37 35.09 23.02
C GLY A 171 -24.97 36.38 22.30
N PRO A 172 -25.49 37.55 22.68
CA PRO A 172 -25.19 38.79 21.98
C PRO A 172 -23.89 39.42 22.52
N GLY A 173 -23.06 39.89 21.58
CA GLY A 173 -22.19 41.06 21.80
C GLY A 173 -20.72 40.77 22.08
N LEU A 174 -19.86 41.05 21.09
CA LEU A 174 -18.88 42.14 21.16
C LEU A 174 -18.16 42.29 19.82
N ASN A 175 -18.52 43.37 19.12
CA ASN A 175 -17.73 43.97 18.05
C ASN A 175 -16.41 44.50 18.61
N ALA A 176 -15.29 44.25 17.92
CA ALA A 176 -14.28 45.28 17.66
C ALA A 176 -13.22 44.77 16.68
N ASN A 177 -13.20 45.37 15.49
CA ASN A 177 -12.01 45.82 14.76
C ASN A 177 -10.67 45.24 15.20
N ARG A 178 -10.01 44.49 14.30
CA ARG A 178 -8.56 44.64 14.13
C ARG A 178 -8.14 44.34 12.69
N SER A 179 -7.62 45.40 12.09
CA SER A 179 -7.07 45.52 10.76
C SER A 179 -5.92 44.55 10.49
N MET A 180 -5.82 44.10 9.24
CA MET A 180 -4.63 43.45 8.71
C MET A 180 -3.42 44.38 8.72
N PRO A 181 -2.20 43.82 8.82
CA PRO A 181 -1.05 44.34 8.11
C PRO A 181 -0.73 43.46 6.90
N ASN A 182 -0.62 44.13 5.76
CA ASN A 182 0.07 43.72 4.55
C ASN A 182 1.60 43.86 4.77
N LEU A 183 2.40 43.16 3.95
CA LEU A 183 3.87 43.12 3.78
C LEU A 183 4.32 41.64 3.84
N GLY A 184 4.72 40.96 2.76
CA GLY A 184 5.62 41.41 1.72
C GLY A 184 7.06 41.21 2.20
N GLU A 185 7.64 40.03 1.96
CA GLU A 185 9.06 39.89 1.56
C GLU A 185 9.46 38.44 1.27
N VAL A 186 10.25 38.32 0.21
CA VAL A 186 10.89 37.14 -0.35
C VAL A 186 12.20 36.90 0.40
N MET A 187 12.52 35.67 0.80
CA MET A 187 13.90 35.31 1.10
C MET A 187 14.25 33.87 0.72
N HIS A 188 15.42 33.75 0.13
CA HIS A 188 16.02 32.63 -0.58
C HIS A 188 16.30 31.39 0.28
N ALA A 189 16.21 30.22 -0.36
CA ALA A 189 16.79 28.97 0.11
C ALA A 189 18.32 28.94 -0.10
N PRO A 190 19.10 28.34 0.82
CA PRO A 190 20.51 28.08 0.57
C PRO A 190 20.71 26.75 -0.18
N SER A 191 21.52 26.81 -1.25
CA SER A 191 22.16 25.67 -1.88
C SER A 191 23.16 25.01 -0.92
N PHE A 192 23.17 23.68 -0.90
CA PHE A 192 24.29 22.90 -0.37
C PHE A 192 24.96 22.16 -1.53
N ALA A 193 26.28 22.34 -1.60
CA ALA A 193 27.22 21.60 -2.43
C ALA A 193 27.54 20.23 -1.80
#